data_AF-A0A838G403-F1
#
_entry.id   AF-A0A838G403-F1
#
_cell.length_a   1.000
_cell.length_b   1.000
_cell.length_c   1.000
_cell.angle_alpha   90.00
_cell.angle_beta   90.00
_cell.angle_gamma   90.00
#
_symmetry.space_group_name_H-M   'P 1'
#
loop_
_entity.id
_entity.type
_entity.pdbx_description
1 polymer ?
#
loop_
_entity_poly.entity_id
_entity_poly.type
_entity_poly.pdbx_seq_one_letter_code
_entity_poly.pdbx_strand_id
1 'polypeptide(L)'
;GAQQSVGAAGFGVFVAAMTLGRLFGGTQVERYGRVTVLRFTAILVASGVLAVVLSPGLPGALVGAALWGVGASLGFPLGMSAAADEEDRSAIRLSVVSSIGYTAFLGGPPLVGLLADHVGVRQAVLVACGAAALGMLSARAAAPRRTTPLPV
;
A
#
# COMPACT_ATOMS: atom_id res chain seq x y z
N GLY A 1 -24.22 17.44 -2.13
CA GLY A 1 -23.46 18.70 -2.22
C GLY A 1 -22.20 18.67 -1.38
N ALA A 2 -22.23 19.24 -0.17
CA ALA A 2 -21.04 19.44 0.67
C ALA A 2 -20.35 18.14 1.17
N GLN A 3 -21.10 17.06 1.46
CA GLN A 3 -20.49 15.78 1.84
C GLN A 3 -19.80 15.05 0.68
N GLN A 4 -20.31 15.22 -0.55
CA GLN A 4 -19.68 14.65 -1.76
C GLN A 4 -18.38 15.37 -2.11
N SER A 5 -18.34 16.71 -1.98
CA SER A 5 -17.10 17.48 -2.21
C SER A 5 -16.02 17.17 -1.18
N VAL A 6 -16.39 16.93 0.08
CA VAL A 6 -15.46 16.50 1.13
C VAL A 6 -14.87 15.12 0.84
N GLY A 7 -15.69 14.15 0.44
CA GLY A 7 -15.21 12.82 0.02
C GLY A 7 -14.27 12.87 -1.19
N ALA A 8 -14.63 13.69 -2.19
CA ALA A 8 -13.79 13.91 -3.38
C ALA A 8 -12.46 14.58 -3.03
N ALA A 9 -12.45 15.56 -2.12
CA ALA A 9 -11.23 16.19 -1.65
C ALA A 9 -10.31 15.20 -0.92
N GLY A 10 -10.87 14.36 -0.04
CA GLY A 10 -10.12 13.30 0.64
C GLY A 10 -9.51 12.29 -0.33
N PHE A 11 -10.29 11.85 -1.32
CA PHE A 11 -9.78 10.99 -2.39
C PHE A 11 -8.70 11.66 -3.23
N GLY A 12 -8.88 12.94 -3.60
CA GLY A 12 -7.89 13.72 -4.34
C GLY A 12 -6.56 13.84 -3.59
N VAL A 13 -6.62 14.14 -2.28
CA VAL A 13 -5.43 14.18 -1.41
C VAL A 13 -4.75 12.81 -1.33
N PHE A 14 -5.52 11.74 -1.15
CA PHE A 14 -4.99 10.37 -1.14
C PHE A 14 -4.24 10.03 -2.44
N VAL A 15 -4.86 10.28 -3.60
CA VAL A 15 -4.26 9.97 -4.91
C VAL A 15 -3.05 10.86 -5.19
N ALA A 16 -3.10 12.15 -4.86
CA ALA A 16 -1.97 13.06 -4.99
C ALA A 16 -0.78 12.60 -4.13
N ALA A 17 -1.03 12.29 -2.86
CA ALA A 17 -0.01 11.77 -1.94
C ALA A 17 0.57 10.43 -2.41
N MET A 18 -0.28 9.51 -2.90
CA MET A 18 0.17 8.25 -3.49
C MET A 18 1.06 8.48 -4.70
N THR A 19 0.71 9.44 -5.55
CA THR A 19 1.48 9.79 -6.75
C THR A 19 2.87 10.30 -6.36
N LEU A 20 2.95 11.23 -5.41
CA LEU A 20 4.22 11.71 -4.87
C LEU A 20 5.04 10.56 -4.25
N GLY A 21 4.40 9.70 -3.45
CA GLY A 21 5.03 8.52 -2.87
C GLY A 21 5.65 7.59 -3.92
N ARG A 22 4.97 7.38 -5.05
CA ARG A 22 5.50 6.59 -6.18
C ARG A 22 6.69 7.26 -6.86
N LEU A 23 6.62 8.57 -7.10
CA LEU A 23 7.68 9.33 -7.77
C LEU A 23 8.96 9.36 -6.93
N PHE A 24 8.85 9.61 -5.63
CA PHE A 24 10.01 9.73 -4.76
C PHE A 24 10.44 8.42 -4.12
N GLY A 25 9.57 7.41 -4.08
CA GLY A 25 9.82 6.16 -3.37
C GLY A 25 10.99 5.34 -3.90
N GLY A 26 11.29 5.41 -5.21
CA GLY A 26 12.46 4.74 -5.80
C GLY A 26 13.77 5.19 -5.13
N THR A 27 13.97 6.50 -5.01
CA THR A 27 15.16 7.06 -4.35
C THR A 27 15.29 6.65 -2.87
N GLN A 28 14.15 6.52 -2.18
CA GLN A 28 14.13 6.05 -0.79
C GLN A 28 14.50 4.56 -0.71
N VAL A 29 14.05 3.74 -1.65
CA VAL A 29 14.35 2.31 -1.72
C VAL A 29 15.83 2.07 -2.01
N GLU A 30 16.42 2.86 -2.90
CA GLU A 30 17.86 2.83 -3.18
C GLU A 30 18.68 3.20 -1.94
N ARG A 31 18.26 4.22 -1.19
CA ARG A 31 18.98 4.71 0.00
C ARG A 31 18.84 3.84 1.24
N TYR A 32 17.64 3.32 1.51
CA TYR A 32 17.31 2.63 2.78
C TYR A 32 17.00 1.13 2.63
N GLY A 33 16.91 0.65 1.40
CA GLY A 33 16.61 -0.74 1.08
C GLY A 33 15.10 -1.05 1.05
N ARG A 34 14.73 -2.02 0.19
CA ARG A 34 13.34 -2.43 -0.09
C ARG A 34 12.56 -2.83 1.17
N VAL A 35 13.17 -3.60 2.06
CA VAL A 35 12.51 -4.09 3.29
C VAL A 35 12.21 -2.95 4.26
N THR A 36 13.17 -2.06 4.52
CA THR A 36 13.00 -0.92 5.44
C THR A 36 11.89 0.01 4.96
N VAL A 37 11.89 0.33 3.66
CA VAL A 37 10.88 1.19 3.06
C VAL A 37 9.50 0.54 3.12
N LEU A 38 9.36 -0.75 2.79
CA LEU A 38 8.07 -1.47 2.88
C LEU A 38 7.48 -1.46 4.29
N ARG A 39 8.33 -1.61 5.32
CA ARG A 39 7.91 -1.51 6.72
C ARG A 39 7.46 -0.10 7.08
N PHE A 40 8.22 0.90 6.68
CA PHE A 40 7.86 2.30 6.90
C PHE A 40 6.53 2.66 6.24
N THR A 41 6.32 2.25 4.99
CA THR A 41 5.07 2.50 4.29
C THR A 41 3.89 1.76 4.92
N ALA A 42 4.09 0.54 5.44
CA ALA A 42 3.06 -0.16 6.20
C ALA A 42 2.68 0.56 7.51
N ILE A 43 3.65 1.14 8.22
CA ILE A 43 3.38 1.99 9.39
C ILE A 43 2.57 3.23 8.98
N LEU A 44 2.91 3.86 7.86
CA LEU A 44 2.16 5.01 7.34
C LEU A 44 0.72 4.66 6.96
N VAL A 45 0.46 3.47 6.39
CA VAL A 45 -0.91 3.00 6.15
C VAL A 45 -1.67 2.90 7.45
N ALA A 46 -1.11 2.20 8.44
CA ALA A 46 -1.78 2.01 9.73
C ALA A 46 -2.04 3.34 10.44
N SER A 47 -1.06 4.24 10.50
CA SER A 47 -1.21 5.55 11.13
C SER A 47 -2.17 6.46 10.36
N GLY A 48 -2.11 6.47 9.03
CA GLY A 48 -3.01 7.25 8.17
C GLY A 48 -4.46 6.81 8.29
N VAL A 49 -4.72 5.50 8.24
CA VAL A 49 -6.06 4.93 8.42
C VAL A 49 -6.59 5.23 9.83
N LEU A 50 -5.78 5.05 10.88
CA LEU A 50 -6.18 5.41 12.24
C LEU A 50 -6.46 6.91 12.37
N ALA A 51 -5.69 7.79 11.73
CA ALA A 51 -5.96 9.22 11.71
C ALA A 51 -7.28 9.55 11.02
N VAL A 52 -7.59 8.92 9.87
CA VAL A 52 -8.91 9.07 9.22
C VAL A 52 -10.03 8.61 10.15
N VAL A 53 -9.86 7.48 10.82
CA VAL A 53 -10.88 6.86 11.66
C VAL A 53 -11.02 7.55 13.01
N LEU A 54 -10.00 8.17 13.57
CA LEU A 54 -10.06 8.79 14.90
C LEU A 54 -10.21 10.31 14.83
N SER A 55 -9.97 10.93 13.66
CA SER A 55 -10.07 12.39 13.53
C SER A 55 -11.48 12.89 13.82
N PRO A 56 -11.61 13.95 14.65
CA PRO A 56 -12.89 14.61 14.91
C PRO A 56 -13.30 15.58 13.79
N GLY A 57 -12.40 15.92 12.86
CA GLY A 57 -12.65 16.95 11.84
C GLY A 57 -11.99 16.68 10.49
N LEU A 58 -12.35 17.51 9.51
CA LEU A 58 -11.86 17.42 8.13
C LEU A 58 -10.32 17.51 8.00
N PRO A 59 -9.62 18.45 8.66
CA PRO A 59 -8.16 18.56 8.50
C PRO A 59 -7.42 17.27 8.89
N GLY A 60 -7.79 16.64 10.00
CA GLY A 60 -7.16 15.40 10.44
C GLY A 60 -7.48 14.21 9.51
N ALA A 61 -8.69 14.19 8.91
CA ALA A 61 -9.03 13.20 7.90
C ALA A 61 -8.22 13.38 6.61
N LEU A 62 -7.96 14.62 6.19
CA LEU A 62 -7.11 14.91 5.02
C LEU A 62 -5.64 14.54 5.28
N VAL A 63 -5.11 14.84 6.47
CA VAL A 63 -3.76 14.40 6.87
C VAL A 63 -3.68 12.87 6.88
N GLY A 64 -4.68 12.20 7.46
CA GLY A 64 -4.78 10.74 7.46
C GLY A 64 -4.83 10.16 6.04
N ALA A 65 -5.63 10.77 5.15
CA ALA A 65 -5.72 10.37 3.75
C ALA A 65 -4.38 10.55 3.01
N ALA A 66 -3.65 11.63 3.29
CA ALA A 66 -2.31 11.84 2.72
C ALA A 66 -1.33 10.78 3.20
N LEU A 67 -1.25 10.54 4.52
CA LEU A 67 -0.38 9.51 5.10
C LEU A 67 -0.71 8.12 4.55
N TRP A 68 -2.00 7.80 4.46
CA TRP A 68 -2.47 6.54 3.89
C TRP A 68 -2.08 6.43 2.40
N GLY A 69 -2.25 7.50 1.62
CA GLY A 69 -1.84 7.55 0.21
C GLY A 69 -0.35 7.29 0.02
N VAL A 70 0.51 7.97 0.80
CA VAL A 70 1.96 7.72 0.78
C VAL A 70 2.27 6.28 1.19
N GLY A 71 1.67 5.78 2.27
CA GLY A 71 1.90 4.42 2.75
C GLY A 71 1.45 3.34 1.76
N ALA A 72 0.38 3.57 1.00
CA ALA A 72 -0.13 2.62 0.02
C ALA A 72 0.65 2.62 -1.31
N SER A 73 1.61 3.53 -1.48
CA SER A 73 2.22 3.82 -2.79
C SER A 73 3.15 2.73 -3.32
N LEU A 74 3.90 2.04 -2.45
CA LEU A 74 5.06 1.21 -2.85
C LEU A 74 4.85 -0.31 -2.77
N GLY A 75 3.81 -0.79 -2.11
CA GLY A 75 3.60 -2.24 -1.90
C GLY A 75 3.58 -3.04 -3.21
N PHE A 76 2.72 -2.64 -4.14
CA PHE A 76 2.58 -3.30 -5.45
C PHE A 76 3.85 -3.20 -6.33
N PRO A 77 4.41 -2.01 -6.62
CA PRO A 77 5.59 -1.91 -7.50
C PRO A 77 6.80 -2.66 -6.92
N LEU A 78 7.04 -2.59 -5.61
CA LEU A 78 8.15 -3.32 -4.98
C LEU A 78 7.91 -4.83 -4.93
N GLY A 79 6.65 -5.26 -4.83
CA GLY A 79 6.28 -6.67 -4.99
C GLY A 79 6.58 -7.18 -6.41
N MET A 80 6.25 -6.40 -7.44
CA MET A 80 6.58 -6.72 -8.82
C MET A 80 8.10 -6.76 -9.05
N SER A 81 8.85 -5.78 -8.54
CA SER A 81 10.32 -5.82 -8.60
C SER A 81 10.89 -7.06 -7.92
N ALA A 82 10.39 -7.42 -6.73
CA ALA A 82 10.85 -8.61 -6.01
C ALA A 82 10.52 -9.92 -6.75
N ALA A 83 9.41 -9.97 -7.50
CA ALA A 83 9.06 -11.10 -8.34
C ALA A 83 10.00 -11.25 -9.54
N ALA A 84 10.50 -10.13 -10.07
CA ALA A 84 11.42 -10.09 -11.21
C ALA A 84 12.88 -10.44 -10.86
N ASP A 85 13.27 -10.39 -9.58
CA ASP A 85 14.67 -10.60 -9.15
C ASP A 85 15.26 -12.00 -9.51
N GLU A 86 14.43 -13.02 -9.79
CA GLU A 86 14.89 -14.37 -10.14
C GLU A 86 14.65 -14.64 -11.61
N GLU A 87 15.68 -14.40 -12.43
CA GLU A 87 15.59 -14.34 -13.89
C GLU A 87 14.90 -15.58 -14.51
N ASP A 88 15.33 -16.79 -14.11
CA ASP A 88 14.79 -18.07 -14.58
C ASP A 88 13.30 -18.29 -14.26
N ARG A 89 12.78 -17.63 -13.21
CA ARG A 89 11.39 -17.78 -12.74
C ARG A 89 10.58 -16.50 -12.81
N SER A 90 11.14 -15.43 -13.36
CA SER A 90 10.60 -14.09 -13.36
C SER A 90 9.19 -14.07 -13.98
N ALA A 91 9.00 -14.70 -15.14
CA ALA A 91 7.71 -14.77 -15.83
C ALA A 91 6.61 -15.42 -14.96
N ILE A 92 6.89 -16.56 -14.34
CA ILE A 92 5.91 -17.27 -13.49
C ILE A 92 5.63 -16.47 -12.22
N ARG A 93 6.66 -15.95 -11.55
CA ARG A 93 6.50 -15.18 -10.31
C ARG A 93 5.74 -13.88 -10.55
N LEU A 94 6.02 -13.18 -11.65
CA LEU A 94 5.29 -11.98 -12.05
C LEU A 94 3.82 -12.29 -12.35
N SER A 95 3.54 -13.39 -13.05
CA SER A 95 2.16 -13.84 -13.32
C SER A 95 1.38 -14.13 -12.03
N VAL A 96 2.00 -14.78 -11.04
CA VAL A 96 1.37 -15.05 -9.74
C VAL A 96 1.10 -13.74 -8.99
N VAL A 97 2.09 -12.84 -8.89
CA VAL A 97 1.94 -11.56 -8.18
C VAL A 97 0.90 -10.68 -8.84
N SER A 98 0.87 -10.60 -10.18
CA SER A 98 -0.14 -9.81 -10.91
C SER A 98 -1.53 -10.41 -10.74
N SER A 99 -1.67 -11.73 -10.80
CA SER A 99 -2.96 -12.42 -10.57
C SER A 99 -3.51 -12.11 -9.18
N ILE A 100 -2.68 -12.25 -8.13
CA ILE A 100 -3.06 -11.88 -6.76
C ILE A 100 -3.45 -10.41 -6.68
N GLY A 101 -2.66 -9.52 -7.32
CA GLY A 101 -2.93 -8.09 -7.35
C GLY A 101 -4.28 -7.75 -8.01
N TYR A 102 -4.59 -8.36 -9.15
CA TYR A 102 -5.87 -8.17 -9.83
C TYR A 102 -7.05 -8.76 -9.05
N THR A 103 -6.89 -9.95 -8.46
CA THR A 103 -7.92 -10.53 -7.59
C THR A 103 -8.19 -9.63 -6.39
N ALA A 104 -7.14 -9.10 -5.75
CA ALA A 104 -7.30 -8.17 -4.63
C ALA A 104 -7.91 -6.84 -5.06
N PHE A 105 -7.58 -6.32 -6.25
CA PHE A 105 -8.14 -5.08 -6.78
C PHE A 105 -9.63 -5.22 -7.15
N LEU A 106 -10.03 -6.35 -7.73
CA LEU A 106 -11.41 -6.63 -8.11
C LEU A 106 -12.27 -7.04 -6.90
N GLY A 107 -11.73 -7.88 -6.03
CA GLY A 107 -12.45 -8.38 -4.84
C GLY A 107 -12.43 -7.42 -3.66
N GLY A 108 -11.38 -6.60 -3.53
CA GLY A 108 -11.20 -5.70 -2.40
C GLY A 108 -12.34 -4.70 -2.20
N PRO A 109 -12.64 -3.80 -3.16
CA PRO A 109 -13.68 -2.79 -2.99
C PRO A 109 -15.07 -3.37 -2.69
N PRO A 110 -15.56 -4.43 -3.39
CA PRO A 110 -16.83 -5.06 -3.04
C PRO A 110 -16.84 -5.66 -1.63
N LEU A 111 -15.79 -6.38 -1.22
CA LEU A 111 -15.72 -6.98 0.12
C LEU A 111 -15.69 -5.92 1.22
N VAL A 112 -14.96 -4.82 1.00
CA VAL A 112 -14.93 -3.69 1.93
C VAL A 112 -16.28 -2.97 1.97
N GLY A 113 -16.97 -2.81 0.83
CA GLY A 113 -18.31 -2.26 0.77
C GLY A 113 -19.33 -3.10 1.54
N LEU A 114 -19.31 -4.41 1.34
CA LEU A 114 -20.17 -5.36 2.05
C LEU A 114 -19.91 -5.31 3.57
N LEU A 115 -18.65 -5.20 3.98
CA LEU A 115 -18.29 -4.99 5.39
C LEU A 115 -18.82 -3.63 5.90
N ALA A 116 -18.72 -2.57 5.08
CA ALA A 116 -19.21 -1.25 5.43
C ALA A 116 -20.74 -1.20 5.62
N ASP A 117 -21.50 -2.04 4.93
CA ASP A 117 -22.96 -2.14 5.14
C ASP A 117 -23.31 -2.70 6.53
N HIS A 118 -22.43 -3.51 7.13
CA HIS A 118 -22.66 -4.11 8.44
C HIS A 118 -22.07 -3.31 9.60
N VAL A 119 -20.86 -2.78 9.46
CA VAL A 119 -20.13 -2.08 10.56
C VAL A 119 -19.93 -0.58 10.32
N GLY A 120 -20.36 -0.08 9.15
CA GLY A 120 -20.16 1.30 8.73
C GLY A 120 -18.82 1.53 8.03
N VAL A 121 -18.81 2.50 7.10
CA VAL A 121 -17.63 2.85 6.28
C VAL A 121 -16.40 3.18 7.12
N ARG A 122 -16.58 3.89 8.24
CA ARG A 122 -15.50 4.31 9.14
C ARG A 122 -14.79 3.12 9.79
N GLN A 123 -15.50 2.04 10.13
CA GLN A 123 -14.88 0.84 10.71
C GLN A 123 -14.37 -0.10 9.62
N ALA A 124 -15.06 -0.20 8.49
CA ALA A 124 -14.66 -1.08 7.39
C ALA A 124 -13.26 -0.78 6.85
N VAL A 125 -12.87 0.51 6.79
CA VAL A 125 -11.52 0.90 6.33
C VAL A 125 -10.39 0.43 7.25
N LEU A 126 -10.67 0.03 8.51
CA LEU A 126 -9.66 -0.56 9.41
C LEU A 126 -9.08 -1.87 8.88
N VAL A 127 -9.76 -2.55 7.95
CA VAL A 127 -9.20 -3.72 7.26
C VAL A 127 -7.86 -3.41 6.57
N ALA A 128 -7.65 -2.16 6.15
CA ALA A 128 -6.38 -1.70 5.59
C ALA A 128 -5.23 -1.77 6.60
N CYS A 129 -5.49 -1.61 7.91
CA CYS A 129 -4.50 -1.85 8.96
C CYS A 129 -4.10 -3.32 9.03
N GLY A 130 -5.05 -4.25 8.86
CA GLY A 130 -4.78 -5.69 8.75
C GLY A 130 -3.91 -6.02 7.53
N ALA A 131 -4.25 -5.45 6.36
CA ALA A 131 -3.44 -5.58 5.15
C ALA A 131 -2.03 -5.01 5.33
N ALA A 132 -1.90 -3.85 6.02
CA ALA A 132 -0.61 -3.26 6.35
C ALA A 132 0.21 -4.15 7.30
N ALA A 133 -0.42 -4.77 8.29
CA ALA A 133 0.24 -5.72 9.18
C ALA A 133 0.76 -6.95 8.41
N LEU A 134 -0.04 -7.51 7.50
CA LEU A 134 0.39 -8.60 6.63
C LEU A 134 1.55 -8.17 5.72
N GLY A 135 1.49 -6.97 5.14
CA GLY A 135 2.59 -6.39 4.35
C GLY A 135 3.87 -6.21 5.17
N MET A 136 3.75 -5.72 6.41
CA MET A 136 4.86 -5.56 7.36
C MET A 136 5.55 -6.89 7.67
N LEU A 137 4.76 -7.93 7.95
CA LEU A 137 5.26 -9.27 8.27
C LEU A 137 5.91 -9.94 7.04
N SER A 138 5.32 -9.74 5.86
CA SER A 138 5.82 -10.30 4.60
C SER A 138 6.94 -9.47 3.95
N ALA A 139 7.28 -8.28 4.45
CA ALA A 139 8.28 -7.39 3.84
C ALA A 139 9.64 -8.05 3.60
N ARG A 140 10.04 -9.03 4.42
CA ARG A 140 11.28 -9.79 4.24
C ARG A 140 11.28 -10.68 3.00
N ALA A 141 10.12 -11.12 2.52
CA ALA A 141 10.00 -11.87 1.27
C ALA A 141 10.44 -11.03 0.05
N ALA A 142 10.40 -9.70 0.19
CA ALA A 142 10.94 -8.75 -0.76
C ALA A 142 12.40 -8.38 -0.44
N ALA A 143 13.21 -9.19 0.23
CA ALA A 143 14.65 -8.92 0.29
C ALA A 143 15.31 -9.27 -1.06
N PRO A 144 16.23 -8.46 -1.61
CA PRO A 144 17.01 -8.84 -2.80
C PRO A 144 17.76 -10.14 -2.52
N ARG A 145 17.68 -11.12 -3.42
CA ARG A 145 18.47 -12.35 -3.32
C ARG A 145 19.88 -12.07 -3.81
N ARG A 146 20.90 -12.38 -3.01
CA ARG A 146 22.30 -12.24 -3.41
C ARG A 146 22.57 -13.21 -4.56
N THR A 147 22.83 -12.69 -5.76
CA THR A 147 23.45 -13.47 -6.82
C THR A 147 24.89 -13.79 -6.38
N THR A 148 25.17 -15.07 -6.16
CA THR A 148 26.56 -15.51 -5.93
C THR A 148 27.27 -15.38 -7.28
N PRO A 149 28.43 -14.67 -7.37
CA PRO A 149 29.16 -14.60 -8.62
C PRO A 149 29.56 -16.02 -9.04
N LEU A 150 29.33 -16.39 -10.30
CA LEU A 150 29.83 -17.66 -10.81
C LEU A 150 31.37 -17.64 -10.79
N PRO A 151 32.03 -18.70 -10.30
CA PRO A 151 33.48 -18.80 -10.38
C PRO A 151 33.89 -18.76 -11.86
N VAL A 152 34.74 -17.78 -12.19
CA VAL A 152 35.40 -17.64 -13.50
C VAL A 152 36.46 -18.71 -13.71
#